data_AF-A0A9C9NFB9-F1
#
_entry.id   AF-A0A9C9NFB9-F1
#
_cell.length_a   1.000
_cell.length_b   1.000
_cell.length_c   1.000
_cell.angle_alpha   90.00
_cell.angle_beta   90.00
_cell.angle_gamma   90.00
#
_symmetry.space_group_name_H-M   'P 1'
#
loop_
_entity.id
_entity.type
_entity.pdbx_description
1 polymer ?
#
loop_
_entity_poly.entity_id
_entity_poly.type
_entity_poly.pdbx_seq_one_letter_code
_entity_poly.pdbx_strand_id
1 'polypeptide(L)'
;MLDAVLDLTGPATLTVATWTAASADAAFLGGWCAQGRIREFRLLIDYSFLTRKGGADAVDEVIRNFGPGAVRVTRTHAKWGLVMGADAEIAILTSMNLNKNPRFEYLHCTWDPAVVALLAGIADEIWQSPELAVAAKMRPQEHKNIFGGLGPANAGPAAPAGGLNAELEGMDLGDFVEELDFNL
;
A
#
# COMPACT_ATOMS: atom_id res chain seq x y z
N MET A 1 -11.78 -10.32 5.03
CA MET A 1 -10.73 -9.79 5.92
C MET A 1 -11.01 -8.37 6.35
N LEU A 2 -11.01 -7.36 5.46
CA LEU A 2 -11.25 -5.96 5.87
C LEU A 2 -12.60 -5.78 6.60
N ASP A 3 -13.61 -6.56 6.21
CA ASP A 3 -14.88 -6.70 6.93
C ASP A 3 -14.70 -7.06 8.42
N ALA A 4 -13.93 -8.11 8.72
CA ALA A 4 -13.64 -8.55 10.08
C ALA A 4 -12.77 -7.54 10.85
N VAL A 5 -11.90 -6.81 10.15
CA VAL A 5 -11.12 -5.70 10.75
C VAL A 5 -12.07 -4.58 11.18
N LEU A 6 -13.03 -4.19 10.33
CA LEU A 6 -14.03 -3.17 10.68
C LEU A 6 -14.96 -3.60 11.82
N ASP A 7 -15.26 -4.90 11.94
CA ASP A 7 -16.02 -5.43 13.08
C ASP A 7 -15.22 -5.33 14.40
N LEU A 8 -13.90 -5.46 14.34
CA LEU A 8 -13.01 -5.35 15.50
C LEU A 8 -12.75 -3.89 15.90
N THR A 9 -12.61 -2.98 14.93
CA THR A 9 -12.25 -1.57 15.18
C THR A 9 -13.46 -0.67 15.44
N GLY A 10 -14.66 -1.14 15.08
CA GLY A 10 -15.84 -0.30 14.92
C GLY A 10 -15.73 0.66 13.73
N PRO A 11 -16.63 1.65 13.61
CA PRO A 11 -16.57 2.67 12.57
C PRO A 11 -15.19 3.35 12.52
N ALA A 12 -14.55 3.32 11.35
CA ALA A 12 -13.13 3.68 11.23
C ALA A 12 -12.84 4.71 10.13
N THR A 13 -11.71 5.40 10.26
CA THR A 13 -11.05 6.04 9.11
C THR A 13 -10.21 4.98 8.41
N LEU A 14 -10.39 4.80 7.10
CA LEU A 14 -9.66 3.84 6.28
C LEU A 14 -8.72 4.58 5.32
N THR A 15 -7.41 4.37 5.47
CA THR A 15 -6.41 4.78 4.48
C THR A 15 -5.89 3.57 3.73
N VAL A 16 -5.86 3.61 2.41
CA VAL A 16 -5.31 2.57 1.54
C VAL A 16 -4.23 3.19 0.66
N ALA A 17 -3.03 2.63 0.68
CA ALA A 17 -2.03 2.86 -0.34
C ALA A 17 -1.96 1.66 -1.27
N THR A 18 -1.96 1.90 -2.58
CA THR A 18 -1.86 0.82 -3.56
C THR A 18 -1.24 1.29 -4.86
N TRP A 19 -0.72 0.36 -5.65
CA TRP A 19 -0.16 0.68 -6.96
C TRP A 19 -1.22 0.66 -8.07
N THR A 20 -2.34 -0.04 -7.87
CA THR A 20 -3.47 -0.12 -8.81
C THR A 20 -4.76 -0.37 -8.03
N ALA A 21 -5.86 0.20 -8.51
CA ALA A 21 -7.20 -0.08 -8.03
C ALA A 21 -8.14 -0.49 -9.18
N ALA A 22 -9.23 -1.18 -8.88
CA ALA A 22 -10.34 -1.36 -9.81
C ALA A 22 -11.60 -0.62 -9.30
N SER A 23 -12.42 -0.12 -10.24
CA SER A 23 -13.62 0.65 -9.91
C SER A 23 -14.66 -0.17 -9.12
N ALA A 24 -14.77 -1.47 -9.39
CA ALA A 24 -15.68 -2.36 -8.64
C ALA A 24 -15.33 -2.42 -7.14
N ASP A 25 -14.03 -2.50 -6.82
CA ASP A 25 -13.55 -2.52 -5.44
C ASP A 25 -13.75 -1.15 -4.77
N ALA A 26 -13.58 -0.05 -5.50
CA ALA A 26 -13.91 1.30 -5.01
C ALA A 26 -15.41 1.48 -4.70
N ALA A 27 -16.29 0.98 -5.57
CA ALA A 27 -17.73 1.01 -5.36
C ALA A 27 -18.15 0.18 -4.14
N PHE A 28 -17.52 -0.99 -3.94
CA PHE A 28 -17.76 -1.82 -2.76
C PHE A 28 -17.42 -1.08 -1.46
N LEU A 29 -16.29 -0.37 -1.41
CA LEU A 29 -15.94 0.48 -0.26
C LEU A 29 -16.96 1.61 -0.04
N GLY A 30 -17.50 2.18 -1.12
CA GLY A 30 -18.57 3.19 -1.05
C GLY A 30 -19.82 2.67 -0.32
N GLY A 31 -20.15 1.38 -0.48
CA GLY A 31 -21.23 0.72 0.27
C GLY A 31 -21.00 0.72 1.78
N TRP A 32 -19.76 0.46 2.24
CA TRP A 32 -19.42 0.54 3.67
C TRP A 32 -19.42 1.96 4.22
N CYS A 33 -19.12 2.96 3.38
CA CYS A 33 -19.29 4.37 3.75
C CYS A 33 -20.76 4.70 3.97
N ALA A 34 -21.64 4.28 3.06
CA ALA A 34 -23.09 4.49 3.17
C ALA A 34 -23.69 3.80 4.41
N GLN A 35 -23.09 2.69 4.85
CA GLN A 35 -23.45 1.98 6.08
C GLN A 35 -22.85 2.59 7.36
N GLY A 36 -22.02 3.63 7.26
CA GLY A 36 -21.36 4.27 8.39
C GLY A 36 -20.21 3.46 9.02
N ARG A 37 -19.76 2.38 8.36
CA ARG A 37 -18.62 1.56 8.83
C ARG A 37 -17.28 2.23 8.50
N ILE A 38 -17.23 2.99 7.41
CA ILE A 38 -16.12 3.87 7.06
C ILE A 38 -16.58 5.32 7.25
N ARG A 39 -15.94 6.05 8.16
CA ARG A 39 -16.23 7.46 8.46
C ARG A 39 -15.49 8.41 7.51
N GLU A 40 -14.29 8.02 7.11
CA GLU A 40 -13.43 8.76 6.18
C GLU A 40 -12.61 7.74 5.39
N PHE A 41 -12.41 8.01 4.09
CA PHE A 41 -11.60 7.18 3.22
C PHE A 41 -10.50 8.01 2.55
N ARG A 42 -9.30 7.45 2.54
CA ARG A 42 -8.12 8.02 1.88
C ARG A 42 -7.50 6.99 0.96
N LEU A 43 -7.39 7.29 -0.33
CA LEU A 43 -6.73 6.49 -1.32
C LEU A 43 -5.44 7.16 -1.79
N LEU A 44 -4.31 6.56 -1.43
CA LEU A 44 -3.01 6.90 -1.96
C LEU A 44 -2.69 5.96 -3.14
N ILE A 45 -2.47 6.53 -4.33
CA ILE A 45 -2.20 5.73 -5.51
C ILE A 45 -0.96 6.19 -6.28
N ASP A 46 -0.35 5.26 -7.00
CA ASP A 46 0.80 5.59 -7.84
C ASP A 46 0.42 6.53 -9.00
N TYR A 47 1.29 7.49 -9.30
CA TYR A 47 1.06 8.47 -10.37
C TYR A 47 0.86 7.84 -11.75
N SER A 48 1.50 6.70 -12.02
CA SER A 48 1.35 6.05 -13.31
C SER A 48 0.07 5.22 -13.41
N PHE A 49 -0.75 5.13 -12.34
CA PHE A 49 -2.05 4.47 -12.39
C PHE A 49 -3.06 5.21 -13.27
N LEU A 50 -3.08 6.54 -13.22
CA LEU A 50 -4.06 7.36 -13.96
C LEU A 50 -4.01 7.17 -15.48
N THR A 51 -2.85 6.79 -16.01
CA THR A 51 -2.65 6.55 -17.45
C THR A 51 -2.95 5.11 -17.87
N ARG A 52 -3.29 4.22 -16.93
CA ARG A 52 -3.62 2.83 -17.21
C ARG A 52 -5.10 2.67 -17.52
N LYS A 53 -5.44 1.59 -18.21
CA LYS A 53 -6.82 1.25 -18.54
C LYS A 53 -7.67 1.14 -17.27
N GLY A 54 -8.75 1.92 -17.21
CA GLY A 54 -9.67 1.97 -16.06
C GLY A 54 -9.16 2.78 -14.85
N GLY A 55 -7.98 3.40 -14.94
CA GLY A 55 -7.40 4.16 -13.84
C GLY A 55 -8.20 5.42 -13.49
N ALA A 56 -8.58 6.19 -14.52
CA ALA A 56 -9.44 7.37 -14.37
C ALA A 56 -10.81 6.98 -13.78
N ASP A 57 -11.46 5.95 -14.34
CA ASP A 57 -12.77 5.48 -13.88
C ASP A 57 -12.76 5.06 -12.40
N ALA A 58 -11.70 4.39 -11.95
CA ALA A 58 -11.55 4.01 -10.54
C ALA A 58 -11.38 5.21 -9.62
N VAL A 59 -10.62 6.23 -10.04
CA VAL A 59 -10.46 7.48 -9.27
C VAL A 59 -11.77 8.27 -9.24
N ASP A 60 -12.47 8.37 -10.36
CA ASP A 60 -13.78 9.02 -10.45
C ASP A 60 -14.81 8.34 -9.54
N GLU A 61 -14.76 7.01 -9.44
CA GLU A 61 -15.60 6.25 -8.49
C GLU A 61 -15.28 6.61 -7.04
N VAL A 62 -14.00 6.71 -6.67
CA VAL A 62 -13.61 7.10 -5.32
C VAL A 62 -14.05 8.54 -5.03
N ILE A 63 -13.81 9.47 -5.95
CA ILE A 63 -14.24 10.87 -5.79
C ILE A 63 -15.76 10.97 -5.64
N ARG A 64 -16.52 10.16 -6.39
CA ARG A 64 -17.99 10.13 -6.28
C ARG A 64 -18.47 9.65 -4.93
N ASN A 65 -17.81 8.64 -4.36
CA ASN A 65 -18.23 8.03 -3.10
C ASN A 65 -17.70 8.77 -1.86
N PHE A 66 -16.53 9.42 -1.96
CA PHE A 66 -15.78 9.94 -0.81
C PHE A 66 -15.33 11.40 -0.94
N GLY A 67 -15.56 12.03 -2.09
CA GLY A 67 -15.18 13.42 -2.37
C GLY A 67 -13.78 13.58 -2.96
N PRO A 68 -13.46 14.78 -3.49
CA PRO A 68 -12.18 15.06 -4.16
C PRO A 68 -10.97 14.97 -3.22
N GLY A 69 -11.17 15.26 -1.93
CA GLY A 69 -10.14 15.17 -0.89
C GLY A 69 -9.71 13.74 -0.57
N ALA A 70 -10.45 12.72 -1.03
CA ALA A 70 -10.20 11.31 -0.72
C ALA A 70 -9.04 10.69 -1.51
N VAL A 71 -8.50 11.37 -2.53
CA VAL A 71 -7.43 10.81 -3.37
C VAL A 71 -6.16 11.66 -3.29
N ARG A 72 -5.02 11.00 -3.11
CA ARG A 72 -3.70 11.57 -3.35
C ARG A 72 -2.89 10.65 -4.25
N VAL A 73 -2.00 11.27 -5.01
CA VAL A 73 -1.14 10.57 -5.96
C VAL A 73 0.30 10.89 -5.65
N THR A 74 1.13 9.85 -5.59
CA THR A 74 2.58 10.00 -5.39
C THR A 74 3.32 8.91 -6.15
N ARG A 75 4.65 8.91 -6.09
CA ARG A 75 5.46 7.77 -6.54
C ARG A 75 5.47 6.72 -5.44
N THR A 76 4.72 5.65 -5.62
CA THR A 76 4.66 4.57 -4.63
C THR A 76 4.43 3.22 -5.28
N HIS A 77 5.12 2.20 -4.78
CA HIS A 77 4.81 0.80 -5.07
C HIS A 77 4.38 0.05 -3.80
N ALA A 78 4.33 0.74 -2.66
CA ALA A 78 3.92 0.17 -1.38
C ALA A 78 2.41 -0.08 -1.40
N LYS A 79 2.00 -1.15 -0.72
CA LYS A 79 0.60 -1.55 -0.61
C LYS A 79 0.30 -1.83 0.85
N TRP A 80 -0.58 -1.02 1.41
CA TRP A 80 -0.94 -1.12 2.80
C TRP A 80 -2.32 -0.52 3.04
N GLY A 81 -2.95 -0.98 4.13
CA GLY A 81 -4.17 -0.41 4.69
C GLY A 81 -3.90 0.06 6.11
N LEU A 82 -4.57 1.13 6.52
CA LEU A 82 -4.58 1.61 7.89
C LEU A 82 -6.02 1.85 8.30
N VAL A 83 -6.47 1.15 9.33
CA VAL A 83 -7.83 1.23 9.87
C VAL A 83 -7.76 1.85 11.26
N MET A 84 -8.28 3.06 11.40
CA MET A 84 -8.26 3.84 12.64
C MET A 84 -9.66 3.92 13.23
N GLY A 85 -10.00 2.95 14.08
CA GLY A 85 -11.26 2.89 14.82
C GLY A 85 -11.12 3.37 16.25
N ALA A 86 -12.24 3.47 16.96
CA ALA A 86 -12.23 3.85 18.38
C ALA A 86 -11.72 2.71 19.27
N ASP A 87 -11.98 1.46 18.87
CA ASP A 87 -11.69 0.28 19.68
C ASP A 87 -10.29 -0.30 19.40
N ALA A 88 -9.79 -0.12 18.17
CA ALA A 88 -8.47 -0.56 17.76
C ALA A 88 -7.97 0.19 16.52
N GLU A 89 -6.64 0.24 16.39
CA GLU A 89 -5.94 0.76 15.23
C GLU A 89 -5.13 -0.38 14.60
N ILE A 90 -5.34 -0.63 13.32
CA ILE A 90 -4.77 -1.81 12.64
C ILE A 90 -4.09 -1.39 11.34
N ALA A 91 -2.82 -1.77 11.22
CA ALA A 91 -2.06 -1.70 9.99
C ALA A 91 -2.11 -3.03 9.24
N ILE A 92 -2.28 -2.94 7.93
CA ILE A 92 -2.31 -4.08 7.00
C ILE A 92 -1.19 -3.86 5.99
N LEU A 93 -0.21 -4.75 5.94
CA LEU A 93 0.87 -4.74 4.97
C LEU A 93 0.64 -5.87 3.97
N THR A 94 0.71 -5.59 2.68
CA THR A 94 0.31 -6.58 1.67
C THR A 94 1.11 -6.45 0.39
N SER A 95 1.15 -7.51 -0.42
CA SER A 95 1.56 -7.42 -1.82
C SER A 95 0.37 -7.18 -2.77
N MET A 96 -0.87 -7.29 -2.27
CA MET A 96 -2.11 -7.15 -3.03
C MET A 96 -2.39 -5.70 -3.44
N ASN A 97 -2.77 -5.53 -4.70
CA ASN A 97 -3.41 -4.29 -5.14
C ASN A 97 -4.89 -4.28 -4.72
N LEU A 98 -5.54 -3.11 -4.78
CA LEU A 98 -6.98 -2.99 -4.53
C LEU A 98 -7.77 -3.40 -5.78
N ASN A 99 -7.58 -4.65 -6.21
CA ASN A 99 -8.29 -5.24 -7.34
C ASN A 99 -8.39 -6.76 -7.19
N LYS A 100 -9.27 -7.36 -7.98
CA LYS A 100 -9.28 -8.82 -8.14
C LYS A 100 -8.00 -9.28 -8.82
N ASN A 101 -7.14 -9.95 -8.06
CA ASN A 101 -5.89 -10.54 -8.55
C ASN A 101 -5.76 -11.98 -8.02
N PRO A 102 -5.95 -13.02 -8.85
CA PRO A 102 -5.92 -14.42 -8.40
C PRO A 102 -4.49 -14.96 -8.24
N ARG A 103 -3.53 -14.11 -7.88
CA ARG A 103 -2.15 -14.52 -7.59
C ARG A 103 -2.02 -14.91 -6.13
N PHE A 104 -0.98 -15.68 -5.84
CA PHE A 104 -0.51 -15.79 -4.46
C PHE A 104 0.01 -14.43 -4.01
N GLU A 105 -0.42 -14.00 -2.83
CA GLU A 105 -0.12 -12.67 -2.32
C GLU A 105 0.15 -12.76 -0.81
N TYR A 106 1.11 -11.98 -0.34
CA TYR A 106 1.44 -11.84 1.06
C TYR A 106 0.48 -10.84 1.72
N LEU A 107 0.06 -11.16 2.94
CA LEU A 107 -0.68 -10.23 3.80
C LEU A 107 -0.28 -10.42 5.26
N HIS A 108 -0.10 -9.30 5.95
CA HIS A 108 0.18 -9.25 7.38
C HIS A 108 -0.65 -8.13 8.03
N CYS A 109 -1.30 -8.45 9.14
CA CYS A 109 -2.01 -7.49 9.97
C CYS A 109 -1.27 -7.33 11.30
N THR A 110 -1.15 -6.10 11.76
CA THR A 110 -0.54 -5.78 13.05
C THR A 110 -1.24 -4.59 13.71
N TRP A 111 -1.21 -4.60 15.04
CA TRP A 111 -1.62 -3.51 15.93
C TRP A 111 -0.41 -2.92 16.66
N ASP A 112 0.79 -3.15 16.13
CA ASP A 112 2.01 -2.52 16.64
C ASP A 112 1.89 -0.99 16.50
N PRO A 113 1.90 -0.23 17.61
CA PRO A 113 1.72 1.21 17.58
C PRO A 113 2.81 1.93 16.79
N ALA A 114 4.03 1.37 16.69
CA ALA A 114 5.09 1.99 15.90
C ALA A 114 4.80 1.89 14.40
N VAL A 115 4.25 0.76 13.93
CA VAL A 115 3.87 0.57 12.52
C VAL A 115 2.67 1.45 12.18
N VAL A 116 1.66 1.47 13.04
CA VAL A 116 0.46 2.31 12.90
C VAL A 116 0.86 3.78 12.81
N ALA A 117 1.68 4.27 13.76
CA ALA A 117 2.13 5.67 13.78
C ALA A 117 2.96 6.04 12.53
N LEU A 118 3.81 5.13 12.04
CA LEU A 118 4.58 5.34 10.83
C LEU A 118 3.67 5.52 9.61
N LEU A 119 2.72 4.61 9.39
CA LEU A 119 1.81 4.69 8.25
C LEU A 119 0.89 5.91 8.33
N ALA A 120 0.40 6.24 9.54
CA ALA A 120 -0.39 7.44 9.78
C ALA A 120 0.41 8.71 9.42
N GLY A 121 1.66 8.81 9.89
CA GLY A 121 2.54 9.94 9.59
C GLY A 121 2.81 10.10 8.08
N ILE A 122 3.05 8.99 7.37
CA ILE A 122 3.21 9.00 5.91
C ILE A 122 1.92 9.51 5.24
N ALA A 123 0.76 9.00 5.65
CA ALA A 123 -0.52 9.41 5.10
C ALA A 123 -0.78 10.90 5.32
N ASP A 124 -0.60 11.39 6.55
CA ASP A 124 -0.86 12.77 6.93
C ASP A 124 0.08 13.74 6.22
N GLU A 125 1.37 13.43 6.08
CA GLU A 125 2.33 14.24 5.32
C GLU A 125 1.89 14.36 3.85
N ILE A 126 1.50 13.25 3.23
CA ILE A 126 1.04 13.25 1.84
C ILE A 126 -0.25 14.05 1.70
N TRP A 127 -1.16 13.99 2.67
CA TRP A 127 -2.41 14.75 2.64
C TRP A 127 -2.23 16.26 2.80
N GLN A 128 -1.08 16.74 3.28
CA GLN A 128 -0.71 18.16 3.22
C GLN A 128 -0.40 18.64 1.79
N SER A 129 -0.15 17.72 0.85
CA SER A 129 0.01 18.09 -0.56
C SER A 129 -1.31 18.54 -1.17
N PRO A 130 -1.27 19.45 -2.17
CA PRO A 130 -2.47 19.88 -2.87
C PRO A 130 -3.30 18.71 -3.37
N GLU A 131 -4.62 18.87 -3.37
CA GLU A 131 -5.52 17.91 -3.98
C GLU A 131 -5.13 17.64 -5.42
N LEU A 132 -5.45 16.44 -5.88
CA LEU A 132 -5.25 16.09 -7.26
C LEU A 132 -6.07 17.05 -8.13
N ALA A 133 -5.39 17.93 -8.87
CA ALA A 133 -6.03 18.54 -10.03
C ALA A 133 -6.32 17.39 -11.00
N VAL A 134 -7.58 16.97 -11.08
CA VAL A 134 -8.05 15.92 -12.02
C VAL A 134 -7.70 16.29 -13.48
N ALA A 135 -7.30 17.54 -13.73
CA ALA A 135 -6.69 17.99 -14.96
C ALA A 135 -5.25 17.47 -15.15
N ALA A 136 -5.13 16.38 -15.92
CA ALA A 136 -4.08 16.09 -16.89
C ALA A 136 -2.66 16.63 -16.62
N LYS A 137 -1.71 15.71 -16.44
CA LYS A 137 -0.25 15.91 -16.62
C LYS A 137 0.49 16.73 -15.55
N MET A 138 0.17 16.61 -14.27
CA MET A 138 1.11 17.06 -13.24
C MET A 138 2.27 16.05 -13.08
N ARG A 139 3.52 16.53 -13.21
CA ARG A 139 4.72 15.80 -12.73
C ARG A 139 4.72 15.86 -11.20
N PRO A 140 4.92 14.73 -10.49
CA PRO A 140 4.77 14.68 -9.04
C PRO A 140 5.82 15.51 -8.28
N GLN A 141 5.42 16.00 -7.11
CA GLN A 141 6.31 16.61 -6.11
C GLN A 141 7.23 15.53 -5.52
N GLU A 142 8.52 15.85 -5.33
CA GLU A 142 9.46 14.95 -4.65
C GLU A 142 9.37 15.14 -3.15
N HIS A 143 8.79 14.16 -2.43
CA HIS A 143 8.76 14.18 -0.97
C HIS A 143 10.08 13.65 -0.40
N LYS A 144 11.14 14.47 -0.50
CA LYS A 144 12.51 14.10 -0.05
C LYS A 144 12.63 13.92 1.46
N ASN A 145 11.68 14.45 2.23
CA ASN A 145 11.76 14.50 3.68
C ASN A 145 11.16 13.27 4.38
N ILE A 146 10.37 12.42 3.67
CA ILE A 146 9.74 11.21 4.23
C ILE A 146 10.77 10.25 4.85
N PHE A 147 11.98 10.21 4.28
CA PHE A 147 13.09 9.40 4.77
C PHE A 147 14.21 10.26 5.38
N GLY A 148 14.03 11.57 5.56
CA GLY A 148 15.10 12.46 6.04
C GLY A 148 15.62 12.11 7.44
N GLY A 149 14.78 11.49 8.27
CA GLY A 149 15.15 10.94 9.58
C GLY A 149 15.52 9.45 9.57
N LEU A 150 15.23 8.75 8.47
CA LEU A 150 15.67 7.39 8.21
C LEU A 150 16.97 7.52 7.44
N GLY A 151 18.10 7.56 8.16
CA GLY A 151 19.44 7.61 7.54
C GLY A 151 19.52 6.68 6.31
N PRO A 152 20.38 6.99 5.32
CA PRO A 152 20.31 6.38 3.99
C PRO A 152 20.14 4.86 4.09
N ALA A 153 19.20 4.30 3.34
CA ALA A 153 18.89 2.85 3.35
C ALA A 153 20.11 1.94 3.08
N ASN A 154 21.24 2.54 2.65
CA ASN A 154 22.52 1.90 2.39
C ASN A 154 23.60 2.19 3.46
N ALA A 155 23.26 2.72 4.63
CA ALA A 155 24.21 2.87 5.76
C ALA A 155 24.42 1.56 6.54
N GLY A 156 24.20 0.41 5.90
CA GLY A 156 24.79 -0.84 6.38
C GLY A 156 26.32 -0.72 6.34
N PRO A 157 27.05 -1.45 7.18
CA PRO A 157 28.51 -1.53 7.05
C PRO A 157 28.84 -1.91 5.60
N ALA A 158 29.89 -1.29 5.05
CA ALA A 158 30.37 -1.60 3.71
C ALA A 158 30.42 -3.12 3.54
N ALA A 159 29.77 -3.63 2.49
CA ALA A 159 29.80 -5.06 2.19
C ALA A 159 31.27 -5.52 2.21
N PRO A 160 31.60 -6.62 2.89
CA PRO A 160 32.96 -7.16 2.86
C PRO A 160 33.36 -7.33 1.39
N ALA A 161 34.60 -6.95 1.06
CA ALA A 161 35.16 -7.11 -0.27
C ALA A 161 35.27 -8.61 -0.56
N GLY A 162 34.21 -9.18 -1.15
CA GLY A 162 34.01 -10.61 -1.32
C GLY A 162 32.52 -10.92 -1.26
N GLY A 163 31.80 -10.64 -2.34
CA GLY A 163 30.38 -10.99 -2.43
C GLY A 163 30.19 -12.51 -2.54
N LEU A 164 29.07 -13.00 -2.01
CA LEU A 164 28.56 -14.39 -2.12
C LEU A 164 28.57 -14.97 -3.54
N ASN A 165 28.71 -14.14 -4.58
CA ASN A 165 28.82 -14.59 -5.96
C ASN A 165 30.13 -15.34 -6.28
N ALA A 166 31.21 -15.11 -5.51
CA ALA A 166 32.49 -15.79 -5.76
C ALA A 166 32.47 -17.27 -5.33
N GLU A 167 31.60 -17.65 -4.41
CA GLU A 167 31.47 -19.05 -3.94
C GLU A 167 30.48 -19.87 -4.80
N LEU A 168 29.67 -19.22 -5.65
CA LEU A 168 28.68 -19.89 -6.50
C LEU A 168 29.16 -20.13 -7.94
N GLU A 169 30.26 -19.50 -8.38
CA GLU A 169 30.79 -19.65 -9.74
C GLU A 169 31.42 -21.04 -10.03
N GLY A 170 31.45 -21.95 -9.05
CA GLY A 170 31.97 -23.31 -9.21
C GLY A 170 31.06 -24.43 -8.71
N MET A 171 29.83 -24.13 -8.29
CA MET A 171 28.89 -25.16 -7.81
C MET A 171 28.04 -25.68 -8.96
N ASP A 172 28.21 -26.97 -9.29
CA ASP A 172 27.26 -27.69 -10.13
C ASP A 172 25.94 -27.84 -9.37
N LEU A 173 24.93 -27.07 -9.78
CA LEU A 173 23.59 -27.07 -9.19
C LEU A 173 22.80 -28.36 -9.46
N GLY A 174 23.36 -29.32 -10.22
CA GLY A 174 22.78 -30.63 -10.46
C GLY A 174 22.58 -31.48 -9.20
N ASP A 175 23.46 -31.34 -8.20
CA ASP A 175 23.43 -32.19 -6.98
C ASP A 175 22.46 -31.68 -5.90
N PHE A 176 21.96 -30.44 -5.99
CA PHE A 176 21.05 -29.86 -4.98
C PHE A 176 19.57 -30.25 -5.19
N VAL A 177 19.24 -30.79 -6.36
CA VAL A 177 17.84 -31.11 -6.74
C VAL A 177 17.44 -32.53 -6.34
N GLU A 178 18.39 -33.42 -6.02
CA GLU A 178 18.08 -34.79 -5.57
C GLU A 178 17.74 -34.93 -4.07
N GLU A 179 17.98 -33.91 -3.24
CA GLU A 179 17.68 -33.96 -1.78
C GLU A 179 16.38 -33.27 -1.34
N LEU A 180 15.64 -32.63 -2.27
CA LEU A 180 14.35 -32.03 -1.93
C LEU A 180 13.20 -33.00 -2.24
N ASP A 181 12.97 -33.89 -1.29
CA ASP A 181 11.83 -34.82 -1.26
C ASP A 181 10.54 -34.01 -0.99
N PHE A 182 9.90 -33.51 -2.05
CA PHE A 182 8.61 -32.81 -1.97
C PHE A 182 7.45 -33.80 -1.83
N ASN A 183 7.28 -34.33 -0.62
CA ASN A 183 6.04 -34.97 -0.19
C ASN A 183 5.38 -34.16 0.93
N LEU A 184 4.56 -33.17 0.53
CA LEU A 184 3.46 -32.59 1.32
C LEU A 184 2.36 -32.11 0.39
#